data_AF-A0A7Z9PRJ1-F1
#
_entry.id   AF-A0A7Z9PRJ1-F1
#
_cell.length_a   1.000
_cell.length_b   1.000
_cell.length_c   1.000
_cell.angle_alpha   90.00
_cell.angle_beta   90.00
_cell.angle_gamma   90.00
#
_symmetry.space_group_name_H-M   'P 1'
#
loop_
_entity.id
_entity.type
_entity.pdbx_description
1 polymer ?
#
loop_
_entity_poly.entity_id
_entity_poly.type
_entity_poly.pdbx_seq_one_letter_code
_entity_poly.pdbx_strand_id
1 'polypeptide(L)' 'MNRIKVGLVGFGTVAKVFHGPLISAQPTMQSTHVVERYGDTAREHYRGVEIVRSLEELLKTEVD' A
#
# COMPACT_ATOMS: atom_id res chain seq x y z
N MET A 1 11.24 -8.33 14.80
CA MET A 1 11.82 -8.03 13.47
C MET A 1 11.14 -6.79 12.91
N ASN A 2 11.90 -5.86 12.36
CA ASN A 2 11.34 -4.72 11.62
C ASN A 2 10.88 -5.22 10.25
N ARG A 3 9.61 -5.01 9.87
CA ARG A 3 9.09 -5.37 8.54
C ARG A 3 9.41 -4.26 7.56
N ILE A 4 9.60 -4.61 6.28
CA ILE A 4 9.73 -3.66 5.18
C ILE A 4 8.34 -3.00 4.96
N LYS A 5 8.28 -1.68 5.11
CA LYS A 5 7.08 -0.84 4.95
C LYS A 5 6.89 -0.51 3.48
N VAL A 6 5.94 -1.18 2.84
CA VAL A 6 5.71 -1.07 1.40
C VAL A 6 4.62 -0.04 1.11
N GLY A 7 4.93 0.90 0.20
CA GLY A 7 3.97 1.76 -0.45
C GLY A 7 3.49 1.17 -1.79
N LEU A 8 2.18 1.10 -2.01
CA LEU A 8 1.59 0.71 -3.31
C LEU A 8 1.19 1.94 -4.11
N VAL A 9 1.71 2.11 -5.34
CA VAL A 9 1.34 3.23 -6.20
C VAL A 9 0.20 2.82 -7.14
N GLY A 10 -1.02 3.26 -6.80
CA GLY A 10 -2.24 2.87 -7.51
C GLY A 10 -2.85 1.57 -6.99
N PHE A 11 -4.18 1.56 -6.86
CA PHE A 11 -4.94 0.40 -6.36
C PHE A 11 -5.94 -0.15 -7.38
N GLY A 12 -5.46 -0.34 -8.62
CA GLY A 12 -6.23 -0.96 -9.71
C GLY A 12 -6.23 -2.49 -9.65
N THR A 13 -6.67 -3.14 -10.73
CA THR A 13 -6.81 -4.61 -10.81
C THR A 13 -5.52 -5.35 -10.46
N VAL A 14 -4.37 -4.90 -10.97
CA VAL A 14 -3.08 -5.57 -10.72
C VAL A 14 -2.67 -5.47 -9.26
N ALA A 15 -2.88 -4.32 -8.62
CA ALA A 15 -2.61 -4.16 -7.20
C ALA A 15 -3.52 -5.04 -6.33
N LYS A 16 -4.81 -5.15 -6.68
CA LYS A 16 -5.79 -5.97 -5.96
C LYS A 16 -5.56 -7.47 -6.08
N VAL A 17 -5.16 -7.94 -7.27
CA VAL A 17 -5.06 -9.38 -7.58
C VAL A 17 -3.65 -9.91 -7.36
N PHE A 18 -2.60 -9.09 -7.53
CA PHE A 18 -1.21 -9.53 -7.43
C PHE A 18 -0.44 -8.85 -6.30
N HIS A 19 -0.15 -7.54 -6.41
CA HIS A 19 0.80 -6.91 -5.48
C HIS A 19 0.33 -6.97 -4.03
N GLY A 20 -0.91 -6.57 -3.75
CA GLY A 20 -1.48 -6.60 -2.41
C GLY A 20 -1.48 -8.00 -1.79
N PRO A 21 -2.01 -9.04 -2.46
CA PRO A 21 -1.98 -10.41 -1.94
C PRO A 21 -0.56 -10.95 -1.73
N LEU A 22 0.36 -10.72 -2.66
CA LEU A 22 1.74 -11.20 -2.55
C LEU A 22 2.50 -10.52 -1.39
N ILE A 23 2.32 -9.21 -1.21
CA ILE A 23 2.92 -8.47 -0.08
C ILE A 23 2.33 -8.97 1.24
N SER A 24 1.01 -9.16 1.31
CA SER A 24 0.33 -9.62 2.53
C SER A 24 0.73 -11.04 2.93
N ALA A 25 1.07 -11.88 1.95
CA ALA A 25 1.54 -13.24 2.19
C ALA A 25 3.01 -13.31 2.66
N GLN A 26 3.78 -12.23 2.55
CA GLN A 26 5.20 -12.18 2.93
C GLN A 26 5.36 -11.65 4.38
N PRO A 27 5.74 -12.48 5.37
CA PRO A 27 5.80 -12.07 6.78
C PRO A 27 6.80 -10.94 7.09
N THR A 28 7.78 -10.73 6.22
CA THR A 28 8.79 -9.67 6.35
C THR A 28 8.37 -8.35 5.72
N MET A 29 7.20 -8.28 5.08
CA MET A 29 6.67 -7.08 4.45
C MET A 29 5.36 -6.63 5.11
N GLN A 30 5.04 -5.36 4.97
CA GLN A 30 3.77 -4.79 5.40
C GLN A 30 3.39 -3.65 4.48
N SER A 31 2.21 -3.72 3.86
CA SER A 31 1.62 -2.55 3.18
C SER A 31 1.24 -1.50 4.23
N THR A 32 1.85 -0.32 4.14
CA THR A 32 1.58 0.80 5.07
C THR A 32 0.85 1.94 4.38
N HIS A 33 1.13 2.19 3.11
CA HIS A 33 0.54 3.28 2.34
C HIS A 33 0.08 2.81 0.97
N VAL A 34 -0.97 3.43 0.44
CA VAL A 34 -1.43 3.24 -0.92
C VAL A 34 -1.75 4.58 -1.55
N VAL A 35 -1.23 4.81 -2.76
CA VAL A 35 -1.55 6.00 -3.55
C VAL A 35 -2.86 5.76 -4.29
N GLU A 36 -3.93 6.42 -3.89
CA GLU A 36 -5.19 6.50 -4.63
C GLU A 36 -5.56 7.97 -4.85
N ARG A 37 -5.54 8.40 -6.13
CA ARG A 37 -5.93 9.77 -6.51
C ARG A 37 -7.39 10.08 -6.15
N TYR A 38 -8.25 9.07 -6.23
CA TYR A 38 -9.67 9.15 -5.92
C TYR A 38 -10.11 7.89 -5.18
N GLY A 39 -11.07 8.04 -4.26
CA GLY A 39 -11.57 6.94 -3.45
C GLY A 39 -10.56 6.44 -2.42
N ASP A 40 -10.97 5.43 -1.66
CA ASP A 40 -10.21 4.82 -0.57
C ASP A 40 -10.32 3.29 -0.61
N THR A 41 -10.41 2.73 -1.82
CA THR A 41 -10.75 1.32 -2.05
C THR A 41 -9.76 0.37 -1.38
N ALA A 42 -8.49 0.76 -1.24
CA ALA A 42 -7.51 -0.09 -0.58
C ALA A 42 -7.82 -0.35 0.90
N ARG A 43 -8.51 0.57 1.58
CA ARG A 43 -8.93 0.37 2.98
C ARG A 43 -9.97 -0.73 3.15
N GLU A 44 -10.73 -1.04 2.10
CA GLU A 44 -11.71 -2.13 2.10
C GLU A 44 -11.02 -3.50 2.09
N HIS A 45 -9.83 -3.59 1.49
CA HIS A 45 -9.08 -4.84 1.33
C HIS A 45 -7.97 -5.01 2.38
N TYR A 46 -7.31 -3.93 2.78
CA TYR A 46 -6.16 -3.96 3.68
C TYR A 46 -6.39 -3.01 4.85
N ARG A 47 -6.57 -3.59 6.04
CA ARG A 47 -6.73 -2.81 7.27
C ARG A 47 -5.42 -2.11 7.65
N GLY A 48 -5.52 -0.84 8.02
CA GLY A 48 -4.39 -0.07 8.54
C GLY A 48 -3.48 0.55 7.48
N VAL A 49 -3.84 0.46 6.19
CA VAL A 49 -3.15 1.24 5.15
C VAL A 49 -3.62 2.70 5.18
N GLU A 50 -2.68 3.61 5.09
CA GLU A 50 -2.94 5.02 4.88
C GLU A 50 -3.07 5.31 3.38
N ILE A 51 -4.04 6.14 3.00
CA ILE A 51 -4.25 6.52 1.60
C ILE A 51 -3.65 7.90 1.39
N VAL A 52 -2.72 7.99 0.45
CA VAL A 52 -2.13 9.25 -0.01
C VAL A 52 -2.59 9.55 -1.43
N ARG A 53 -2.59 10.83 -1.82
CA ARG A 53 -3.22 11.28 -3.07
C ARG A 53 -2.23 11.42 -4.22
N SER A 54 -0.95 11.44 -3.93
CA SER A 54 0.10 11.49 -4.96
C SER A 54 1.34 10.68 -4.59
N LEU A 55 2.20 10.44 -5.57
CA LEU A 55 3.50 9.79 -5.33
C LEU A 55 4.40 10.68 -4.47
N GLU A 56 4.33 12.00 -4.64
CA GLU A 56 5.10 12.97 -3.86
C GLU A 56 4.72 12.95 -2.39
N GLU A 57 3.44 12.71 -2.06
CA GLU A 57 3.00 12.50 -0.69
C GLU A 57 3.60 11.19 -0.14
N LEU A 58 3.54 10.09 -0.90
CA LEU A 58 4.12 8.80 -0.49
C LEU A 58 5.61 8.91 -0.16
N LEU A 59 6.38 9.59 -1.02
CA LEU A 59 7.84 9.74 -0.86
C LEU A 59 8.24 10.60 0.35
N LYS A 60 7.30 11.30 0.99
CA LYS A 60 7.51 12.04 2.25
C LYS A 60 7.14 11.21 3.48
N THR A 61 6.65 9.99 3.31
CA THR A 61 6.27 9.08 4.40
C THR A 61 7.40 8.10 4.73
N GLU A 62 7.21 7.38 5.82
CA GLU A 62 8.11 6.32 6.28
C GLU A 62 7.84 5.01 5.53
N VAL A 63 8.07 4.99 4.22
CA VAL A 63 8.15 3.76 3.40
C VAL A 63 9.62 3.41 3.17
N ASP A 64 9.92 2.10 3.15
CA ASP A 64 11.28 1.57 2.92
C ASP A 64 11.61 1.40 1.43
#